data_AF-A0A354DDX1-F1
#
_entry.id   AF-A0A354DDX1-F1
#
_cell.length_a   1.000
_cell.length_b   1.000
_cell.length_c   1.000
_cell.angle_alpha   90.00
_cell.angle_beta   90.00
_cell.angle_gamma   90.00
#
_symmetry.space_group_name_H-M   'P 1'
#
loop_
_entity.id
_entity.type
_entity.pdbx_description
1 polymer ?
#
loop_
_entity_poly.entity_id
_entity_poly.type
_entity_poly.pdbx_seq_one_letter_code
_entity_poly.pdbx_strand_id
1 'polypeptide(L)'
;MVRELKEKYNHRCQICGLQLYKGNGEYYSEGHHLRPLGREHFGVDDEDNIIILCPNHHMEFDYGVIAIDPKTKRIIHVDPKNEFHDKNLVNKRNLKNDYLIYHLENVFVTR
;
A
#
# COMPACT_ATOMS: atom_id res chain seq x y z
N MET A 1 4.80 -3.73 15.34
CA MET A 1 4.63 -4.10 13.92
C MET A 1 4.68 -2.92 12.94
N VAL A 2 3.66 -2.06 12.81
CA VAL A 2 3.67 -0.98 11.79
C VAL A 2 4.92 -0.10 11.85
N ARG A 3 5.36 0.30 13.05
CA ARG A 3 6.61 1.07 13.24
C ARG A 3 7.84 0.33 12.69
N GLU A 4 7.99 -0.95 12.98
CA GLU A 4 9.13 -1.76 12.49
C GLU A 4 9.11 -1.89 10.97
N LEU A 5 7.92 -1.99 10.36
CA LEU A 5 7.80 -2.02 8.90
C LEU A 5 8.19 -0.68 8.27
N LYS A 6 7.79 0.44 8.87
CA LYS A 6 8.22 1.77 8.41
C LYS A 6 9.74 1.88 8.41
N GLU A 7 10.41 1.44 9.47
CA GLU A 7 11.88 1.40 9.56
C GLU A 7 12.51 0.41 8.56
N LYS A 8 11.97 -0.83 8.46
CA LYS A 8 12.42 -1.89 7.54
C LYS A 8 12.45 -1.41 6.09
N TYR A 9 11.49 -0.57 5.70
CA TYR A 9 11.41 0.01 4.36
C TYR A 9 11.93 1.46 4.29
N ASN A 10 12.69 1.89 5.29
CA ASN A 10 13.34 3.20 5.36
C ASN A 10 12.39 4.37 5.09
N HIS A 11 11.15 4.27 5.56
CA HIS A 11 10.08 5.24 5.32
C HIS A 11 9.84 5.57 3.84
N ARG A 12 10.19 4.68 2.92
CA ARG A 12 9.96 4.86 1.49
C ARG A 12 8.58 4.37 1.10
N CYS A 13 7.83 5.20 0.38
CA CYS A 13 6.59 4.78 -0.25
C CYS A 13 6.88 3.63 -1.23
N GLN A 14 6.13 2.54 -1.10
CA GLN A 14 6.33 1.36 -1.94
C GLN A 14 5.76 1.53 -3.36
N ILE A 15 4.99 2.59 -3.62
CA ILE A 15 4.48 2.95 -4.96
C ILE A 15 5.49 3.84 -5.70
N CYS A 16 5.81 5.01 -5.15
CA CYS A 16 6.63 6.00 -5.85
C CYS A 16 8.07 6.17 -5.33
N GLY A 17 8.43 5.52 -4.20
CA GLY A 17 9.78 5.60 -3.63
C GLY A 17 10.07 6.88 -2.85
N LEU A 18 9.12 7.82 -2.79
CA LEU A 18 9.25 9.05 -2.00
C LEU A 18 9.57 8.72 -0.55
N GLN A 19 10.57 9.42 -0.01
CA GLN A 19 10.97 9.37 1.39
C GLN A 19 10.76 10.77 1.98
N LEU A 20 9.72 10.95 2.78
CA LEU A 20 9.32 12.28 3.24
C LEU A 20 10.14 12.67 4.48
N TYR A 21 11.03 13.64 4.36
CA TYR A 21 11.82 14.14 5.50
C TYR A 21 10.96 15.02 6.42
N LYS A 22 10.89 14.69 7.71
CA LYS A 22 10.12 15.46 8.72
C LYS A 22 10.98 16.33 9.63
N GLY A 23 12.30 16.38 9.40
CA GLY A 23 13.25 17.11 10.24
C GLY A 23 14.05 16.20 11.18
N ASN A 24 15.13 16.73 11.75
CA ASN A 24 15.98 16.06 12.75
C ASN A 24 16.51 14.66 12.35
N GLY A 25 16.80 14.45 11.06
CA GLY A 25 17.25 13.14 10.56
C GLY A 25 16.15 12.08 10.44
N GLU A 26 14.89 12.43 10.72
CA GLU A 26 13.78 11.50 10.71
C GLU A 26 12.91 11.64 9.45
N TYR A 27 12.19 10.56 9.13
CA TYR A 27 11.30 10.48 7.98
C TYR A 27 9.88 10.11 8.38
N TYR A 28 8.94 10.41 7.50
CA TYR A 28 7.53 10.15 7.66
C TYR A 28 7.03 9.19 6.58
N SER A 29 6.21 8.24 7.02
CA SER A 29 5.46 7.32 6.15
C SER A 29 4.24 6.80 6.91
N GLU A 30 3.30 6.25 6.18
CA GLU A 30 2.06 5.66 6.69
C GLU A 30 2.05 4.16 6.40
N GLY A 31 1.45 3.39 7.30
CA GLY A 31 1.21 1.97 7.09
C GLY A 31 -0.27 1.80 6.82
N HIS A 32 -0.61 1.24 5.67
CA HIS A 32 -1.98 1.02 5.23
C HIS A 32 -2.29 -0.47 5.24
N HIS A 33 -3.38 -0.86 5.91
CA HIS A 33 -3.88 -2.23 5.88
C HIS A 33 -4.67 -2.46 4.59
N LEU A 34 -4.21 -3.38 3.74
CA LEU A 34 -4.88 -3.77 2.48
C LEU A 34 -6.28 -4.35 2.74
N ARG A 35 -6.41 -5.10 3.84
CA ARG A 35 -7.70 -5.50 4.41
C ARG A 35 -7.87 -4.78 5.74
N PRO A 36 -8.85 -3.85 5.85
CA PRO A 36 -9.05 -3.07 7.07
C PRO A 36 -9.22 -3.94 8.31
N LEU A 37 -8.75 -3.43 9.45
CA LEU A 37 -9.02 -4.03 10.76
C LEU A 37 -10.48 -3.79 11.15
N GLY A 38 -11.03 -4.66 12.01
CA GLY A 38 -12.37 -4.48 12.58
C GLY A 38 -13.30 -5.65 12.31
N ARG A 39 -14.45 -5.65 12.99
CA ARG A 39 -15.39 -6.80 13.01
C ARG A 39 -16.06 -7.07 11.67
N GLU A 40 -16.18 -6.07 10.79
CA GLU A 40 -16.84 -6.22 9.49
C GLU A 40 -15.89 -6.78 8.44
N HIS A 41 -14.63 -6.34 8.49
CA HIS A 41 -13.63 -6.70 7.50
C HIS A 41 -12.78 -7.90 7.93
N PHE A 42 -12.63 -8.18 9.22
CA PHE A 42 -11.79 -9.26 9.77
C PHE A 42 -10.32 -9.24 9.27
N GLY A 43 -9.79 -8.07 8.92
CA GLY A 43 -8.36 -7.90 8.70
C GLY A 43 -7.58 -8.14 9.99
N VAL A 44 -6.40 -8.73 9.88
CA VAL A 44 -5.49 -8.94 11.01
C VAL A 44 -4.29 -8.00 10.88
N ASP A 45 -3.73 -7.63 12.03
CA ASP A 45 -2.52 -6.83 12.10
C ASP A 45 -1.30 -7.74 11.91
N ASP A 46 -1.04 -8.16 10.67
CA ASP A 46 0.16 -8.91 10.27
C ASP A 46 1.00 -8.12 9.23
N GLU A 47 2.27 -8.51 9.05
CA GLU A 47 3.15 -7.74 8.17
C GLU A 47 2.66 -7.75 6.72
N ASP A 48 2.13 -8.87 6.25
CA ASP A 48 1.76 -9.09 4.85
C ASP A 48 0.44 -8.41 4.45
N ASN A 49 -0.32 -7.91 5.44
CA ASN A 49 -1.50 -7.06 5.27
C ASN A 49 -1.15 -5.56 5.17
N ILE A 50 0.11 -5.17 5.42
CA ILE A 50 0.46 -3.75 5.55
C ILE A 50 1.43 -3.32 4.46
N ILE A 51 1.08 -2.25 3.74
CA ILE A 51 1.95 -1.58 2.77
C ILE A 51 2.41 -0.22 3.31
N ILE A 52 3.68 0.14 3.09
CA ILE A 52 4.24 1.43 3.53
C ILE A 52 4.12 2.46 2.42
N LEU A 53 3.49 3.60 2.71
CA LEU A 53 3.10 4.60 1.73
C LEU A 53 3.47 6.02 2.17
N CYS A 54 3.50 6.95 1.21
CA CYS A 54 3.43 8.38 1.49
C CYS A 54 1.95 8.81 1.60
N PRO A 55 1.67 10.00 2.15
CA PRO A 55 0.29 10.49 2.31
C PRO A 55 -0.57 10.43 1.04
N ASN A 56 0.02 10.75 -0.11
CA ASN A 56 -0.72 10.78 -1.37
C ASN A 56 -1.21 9.39 -1.77
N HIS A 57 -0.32 8.41 -1.84
CA HIS A 57 -0.69 7.04 -2.23
C HIS A 57 -1.50 6.35 -1.14
N HIS A 58 -1.31 6.70 0.14
CA HIS A 58 -2.17 6.20 1.20
C HIS A 58 -3.62 6.60 0.96
N MET A 59 -3.85 7.87 0.65
CA MET A 59 -5.17 8.38 0.29
C MET A 59 -5.72 7.75 -1.00
N GLU A 60 -4.88 7.44 -1.99
CA GLU A 60 -5.33 6.71 -3.19
C GLU A 60 -5.80 5.28 -2.86
N PHE A 61 -5.14 4.61 -1.91
CA PHE A 61 -5.61 3.30 -1.40
C PHE A 61 -6.93 3.45 -0.64
N ASP A 62 -7.05 4.45 0.23
CA ASP A 62 -8.29 4.75 0.97
C ASP A 62 -9.47 5.06 0.03
N TYR A 63 -9.23 5.78 -1.07
CA TYR A 63 -10.24 6.06 -2.10
C TYR A 63 -10.47 4.90 -3.08
N GLY A 64 -9.68 3.83 -3.00
CA GLY A 64 -9.83 2.68 -3.89
C GLY A 64 -9.47 2.95 -5.34
N VAL A 65 -8.62 3.95 -5.61
CA VAL A 65 -8.19 4.30 -6.99
C VAL A 65 -6.87 3.63 -7.39
N ILE A 66 -6.20 2.99 -6.44
CA ILE A 66 -5.01 2.18 -6.64
C ILE A 66 -5.15 0.82 -5.94
N ALA A 67 -4.53 -0.22 -6.51
CA ALA A 67 -4.47 -1.58 -5.99
C ALA A 67 -3.17 -2.27 -6.41
N ILE A 68 -2.93 -3.49 -5.91
CA ILE A 68 -1.85 -4.37 -6.38
C ILE A 68 -2.46 -5.65 -6.91
N ASP A 69 -2.11 -6.02 -8.14
CA ASP A 69 -2.53 -7.27 -8.75
C ASP A 69 -2.01 -8.49 -7.94
N PRO A 70 -2.88 -9.39 -7.46
CA PRO A 70 -2.46 -10.54 -6.66
C PRO A 70 -1.61 -11.56 -7.43
N LYS A 71 -1.76 -11.63 -8.76
CA LYS A 71 -1.02 -12.54 -9.65
C LYS A 71 0.30 -11.94 -10.09
N THR A 72 0.27 -10.71 -10.63
CA THR A 72 1.47 -10.10 -11.23
C THR A 72 2.28 -9.27 -10.23
N LYS A 73 1.69 -8.90 -9.09
CA LYS A 73 2.27 -7.98 -8.09
C LYS A 73 2.56 -6.58 -8.64
N ARG A 74 1.95 -6.24 -9.78
CA ARG A 74 2.06 -4.91 -10.40
C ARG A 74 0.98 -4.00 -9.84
N ILE A 75 1.28 -2.72 -9.86
CA ILE A 75 0.37 -1.67 -9.44
C ILE A 75 -0.75 -1.54 -10.47
N ILE A 76 -1.99 -1.51 -10.00
CA ILE A 76 -3.17 -1.19 -10.79
C ILE A 76 -3.64 0.18 -10.33
N HIS A 77 -3.83 1.10 -11.26
CA HIS A 77 -4.44 2.41 -11.01
C HIS A 77 -5.64 2.58 -11.95
N VAL A 78 -6.72 3.20 -11.47
CA VAL A 78 -7.96 3.40 -12.24
C VAL A 78 -7.75 4.21 -13.52
N ASP A 79 -6.82 5.19 -13.49
CA ASP A 79 -6.30 5.84 -14.68
C ASP A 79 -5.14 5.00 -15.27
N PRO A 80 -5.29 4.39 -16.45
CA PRO A 80 -4.23 3.62 -17.11
C PRO A 80 -3.07 4.49 -17.60
N LYS A 81 -3.21 5.83 -17.63
CA LYS A 81 -2.14 6.76 -17.97
C LYS A 81 -1.33 7.20 -16.75
N ASN A 82 -1.74 6.83 -15.54
CA ASN A 82 -0.98 7.11 -14.33
C ASN A 82 0.42 6.48 -14.45
N GLU A 83 1.45 7.22 -14.06
CA GLU A 83 2.86 6.83 -14.23
C GLU A 83 3.23 5.52 -13.50
N PHE A 84 2.49 5.17 -12.45
CA PHE A 84 2.68 3.96 -11.64
C PHE A 84 1.83 2.79 -12.13
N HIS A 85 0.86 2.98 -13.02
CA HIS A 85 0.07 1.90 -13.57
C HIS A 85 0.99 0.88 -14.26
N ASP A 86 0.75 -0.41 -13.98
CA ASP A 86 1.53 -1.52 -14.51
C ASP A 86 3.02 -1.49 -14.07
N LYS A 87 3.40 -0.73 -13.03
CA LYS A 87 4.76 -0.75 -12.49
C LYS A 87 4.91 -1.74 -11.35
N ASN A 88 6.16 -2.13 -11.08
CA ASN A 88 6.49 -2.91 -9.88
C ASN A 88 6.53 -1.99 -8.66
N LEU A 89 6.28 -2.55 -7.48
CA LEU A 89 6.60 -1.90 -6.22
C LEU A 89 8.10 -1.56 -6.15
N VAL A 90 8.43 -0.39 -5.60
CA VAL A 90 9.82 0.09 -5.48
C VAL A 90 10.69 -0.88 -4.66
N ASN A 91 10.10 -1.52 -3.65
CA ASN A 91 10.74 -2.59 -2.91
C ASN A 91 9.86 -3.84 -2.98
N LYS A 92 10.40 -4.91 -3.57
CA LYS A 92 9.72 -6.21 -3.61
C LYS A 92 9.52 -6.72 -2.19
N ARG A 93 8.30 -7.09 -1.86
CA ARG A 93 7.97 -7.84 -0.64
C ARG A 93 6.82 -8.79 -0.92
N ASN A 94 6.68 -9.80 -0.07
CA ASN A 94 5.54 -10.68 -0.13
C ASN A 94 4.36 -9.98 0.57
N LEU A 95 3.33 -9.59 -0.21
CA LEU A 95 2.02 -9.22 0.33
C LEU A 95 1.10 -10.40 0.07
N LYS A 96 0.32 -10.79 1.09
CA LYS A 96 -0.49 -12.01 1.00
C LYS A 96 -1.60 -11.82 -0.02
N ASN A 97 -1.77 -12.81 -0.91
CA ASN A 97 -2.77 -12.73 -1.97
C ASN A 97 -4.18 -12.48 -1.43
N ASP A 98 -4.55 -13.09 -0.31
CA ASP A 98 -5.87 -12.92 0.30
C ASP A 98 -6.21 -11.44 0.57
N TYR A 99 -5.24 -10.65 1.05
CA TYR A 99 -5.46 -9.22 1.32
C TYR A 99 -5.47 -8.39 0.05
N LEU A 100 -4.65 -8.75 -0.94
CA LEU A 100 -4.67 -8.09 -2.25
C LEU A 100 -5.99 -8.33 -2.99
N ILE A 101 -6.49 -9.56 -2.97
CA ILE A 101 -7.80 -9.95 -3.52
C ILE A 101 -8.90 -9.19 -2.78
N TYR A 102 -8.84 -9.16 -1.44
CA TYR A 102 -9.81 -8.43 -0.64
C TYR A 102 -9.88 -6.94 -1.04
N HIS A 103 -8.72 -6.26 -1.08
CA HIS A 103 -8.64 -4.87 -1.50
C HIS A 103 -9.22 -4.70 -2.92
N LEU A 104 -8.83 -5.55 -3.86
CA LEU A 104 -9.27 -5.46 -5.25
C LEU A 104 -10.79 -5.64 -5.42
N GLU A 105 -11.41 -6.53 -4.64
CA GLU A 105 -12.84 -6.85 -4.76
C GLU A 105 -13.75 -5.94 -3.93
N ASN A 106 -13.26 -5.40 -2.81
CA ASN A 106 -14.09 -4.71 -1.83
C ASN A 106 -13.77 -3.21 -1.68
N VAL A 107 -12.57 -2.78 -2.09
CA VAL A 107 -12.09 -1.41 -1.91
C VAL A 107 -11.74 -0.75 -3.23
N PHE A 108 -11.07 -1.45 -4.15
CA PHE A 108 -10.71 -0.90 -5.46
C PHE A 108 -11.96 -0.72 -6.32
N VAL A 109 -12.40 0.53 -6.44
CA VAL A 109 -13.65 0.88 -7.12
C VAL A 109 -13.34 1.49 -8.47
N THR A 110 -13.86 0.85 -9.51
CA THR A 110 -14.60 1.61 -10.53
C THR A 110 -16.01 1.75 -9.96
N ARG A 111 -16.37 2.95 -9.46
CA ARG A 111 -17.78 3.25 -9.18
C ARG A 111 -18.61 3.08 -10.46
#